data_AF-X0S0A9-F1
#
_entry.id   AF-X0S0A9-F1
#
_cell.length_a   1.000
_cell.length_b   1.000
_cell.length_c   1.000
_cell.angle_alpha   90.00
_cell.angle_beta   90.00
_cell.angle_gamma   90.00
#
_symmetry.space_group_name_H-M   'P 1'
#
loop_
_entity.id
_entity.type
_entity.pdbx_description
1 polymer ?
#
loop_
_entity_poly.entity_id
_entity_poly.type
_entity_poly.pdbx_seq_one_letter_code
_entity_poly.pdbx_strand_id
1 'polypeptide(L)'
;MAGLDCTLVETGASGDAGRAAAAAAVGGCDAVVAAGGDGTVSEVVNGLLAAAGEGPTLPLGILPLGTGNDFAEMAGIPRDLERAAAVVAAGCTRLVDAGRVTYTQSGGSAVTRYFANNCAVAMEPLVTIENTRVRWVSGNARYVVALLRALRKLKAWRMRISWDDGG
;
A
#
# COMPACT_ATOMS: atom_id res chain seq x y z
N MET A 1 26.61 -5.64 -12.85
CA MET A 1 25.27 -6.27 -12.71
C MET A 1 25.32 -7.17 -11.49
N ALA A 2 24.34 -7.07 -10.57
CA ALA A 2 24.37 -7.70 -9.25
C ALA A 2 24.22 -9.24 -9.24
N GLY A 3 24.23 -9.92 -10.39
CA GLY A 3 24.13 -11.38 -10.48
C GLY A 3 22.77 -11.96 -10.07
N LEU A 4 21.73 -11.13 -10.00
CA LEU A 4 20.37 -11.56 -9.68
C LEU A 4 19.69 -12.16 -10.91
N ASP A 5 19.04 -13.31 -10.73
CA ASP A 5 18.06 -13.81 -11.68
C ASP A 5 16.73 -13.08 -11.43
N CYS A 6 16.16 -12.50 -12.47
CA CYS A 6 15.00 -11.62 -12.35
C CYS A 6 13.95 -11.97 -13.39
N THR A 7 12.74 -12.24 -12.93
CA THR A 7 11.54 -12.32 -13.78
C THR A 7 10.78 -11.01 -13.68
N LEU A 8 10.61 -10.31 -14.81
CA LEU A 8 9.83 -9.09 -14.89
C LEU A 8 8.36 -9.42 -15.15
N VAL A 9 7.46 -8.83 -14.34
CA VAL A 9 6.00 -8.93 -14.53
C VAL A 9 5.44 -7.53 -14.68
N GLU A 10 4.85 -7.24 -15.85
CA GLU A 10 4.16 -5.99 -16.11
C GLU A 10 2.70 -6.08 -15.67
N THR A 11 2.19 -5.04 -15.00
CA THR A 11 0.82 -4.97 -14.51
C THR A 11 -0.05 -4.14 -15.46
N GLY A 12 -1.20 -4.67 -15.88
CA GLY A 12 -2.12 -3.97 -16.78
C GLY A 12 -3.33 -3.35 -16.08
N ALA A 13 -3.68 -3.86 -14.90
CA ALA A 13 -4.84 -3.42 -14.13
C ALA A 13 -4.57 -3.46 -12.61
N SER A 14 -5.44 -2.81 -11.85
CA SER A 14 -5.38 -2.87 -10.39
C SER A 14 -5.60 -4.31 -9.89
N GLY A 15 -4.79 -4.69 -8.91
CA GLY A 15 -4.74 -6.00 -8.30
C GLY A 15 -3.76 -6.96 -8.98
N ASP A 16 -3.22 -6.61 -10.15
CA ASP A 16 -2.26 -7.46 -10.87
C ASP A 16 -0.98 -7.65 -10.06
N ALA A 17 -0.47 -6.58 -9.44
CA ALA A 17 0.76 -6.63 -8.66
C ALA A 17 0.61 -7.55 -7.44
N GLY A 18 -0.54 -7.50 -6.77
CA GLY A 18 -0.84 -8.36 -5.63
C GLY A 18 -0.98 -9.83 -6.03
N ARG A 19 -1.62 -10.12 -7.17
CA ARG A 19 -1.71 -11.51 -7.68
C ARG A 19 -0.34 -12.05 -8.07
N ALA A 20 0.49 -11.25 -8.74
CA ALA A 20 1.85 -11.64 -9.09
C ALA A 20 2.70 -11.89 -7.84
N ALA A 21 2.60 -11.03 -6.82
CA ALA A 21 3.33 -11.20 -5.56
C ALA A 21 2.90 -12.45 -4.79
N ALA A 22 1.59 -12.73 -4.73
CA ALA A 22 1.09 -13.96 -4.10
C ALA A 22 1.58 -15.21 -4.85
N ALA A 23 1.63 -15.17 -6.19
CA ALA A 23 2.17 -16.26 -6.98
C ALA A 23 3.68 -16.45 -6.76
N ALA A 24 4.45 -15.36 -6.68
CA ALA A 24 5.89 -15.42 -6.38
C ALA A 24 6.18 -16.00 -4.99
N ALA A 25 5.35 -15.68 -3.99
CA ALA A 25 5.48 -16.21 -2.63
C ALA A 25 5.40 -17.74 -2.55
N VAL A 26 4.66 -18.38 -3.46
CA VAL A 26 4.57 -19.85 -3.56
C VAL A 26 5.42 -20.44 -4.69
N GLY A 27 6.02 -19.59 -5.52
CA GLY A 27 6.75 -19.96 -6.73
C GLY A 27 8.26 -20.21 -6.52
N GLY A 28 8.73 -20.15 -5.27
CA GLY A 28 10.15 -20.37 -4.94
C GLY A 28 11.07 -19.17 -5.20
N CYS A 29 10.51 -17.95 -5.34
CA CYS A 29 11.31 -16.74 -5.41
C CYS A 29 11.90 -16.39 -4.03
N ASP A 30 13.10 -15.80 -4.00
CA ASP A 30 13.75 -15.37 -2.75
C ASP A 30 13.27 -13.98 -2.27
N ALA A 31 12.74 -13.16 -3.18
CA ALA A 31 12.24 -11.82 -2.90
C ALA A 31 11.27 -11.34 -3.98
N VAL A 32 10.49 -10.31 -3.66
CA VAL A 32 9.66 -9.58 -4.62
C VAL A 32 10.10 -8.12 -4.63
N VAL A 33 10.21 -7.51 -5.81
CA VAL A 33 10.55 -6.08 -5.94
C VAL A 33 9.36 -5.33 -6.54
N ALA A 34 8.78 -4.40 -5.78
CA ALA A 34 7.73 -3.52 -6.26
C ALA A 34 8.34 -2.29 -6.96
N ALA A 35 8.19 -2.21 -8.28
CA ALA A 35 8.59 -1.04 -9.06
C ALA A 35 7.35 -0.18 -9.37
N GLY A 36 7.15 0.90 -8.61
CA GLY A 36 5.92 1.69 -8.70
C GLY A 36 5.77 2.72 -7.60
N GLY A 37 4.54 3.19 -7.39
CA GLY A 37 4.17 4.05 -6.26
C GLY A 37 3.51 3.28 -5.11
N ASP A 38 2.96 4.01 -4.14
CA ASP A 38 2.35 3.43 -2.93
C ASP A 38 1.20 2.45 -3.24
N GLY A 39 0.46 2.68 -4.34
CA GLY A 39 -0.57 1.74 -4.80
C GLY A 39 0.01 0.37 -5.18
N THR A 40 1.10 0.35 -5.96
CA THR A 40 1.80 -0.88 -6.34
C THR A 40 2.37 -1.59 -5.11
N VAL A 41 3.02 -0.83 -4.23
CA VAL A 41 3.56 -1.37 -2.97
C VAL A 41 2.45 -1.98 -2.12
N SER A 42 1.32 -1.28 -1.98
CA SER A 42 0.16 -1.75 -1.22
C SER A 42 -0.42 -3.05 -1.79
N GLU A 43 -0.55 -3.14 -3.13
CA GLU A 43 -1.01 -4.36 -3.79
C GLU A 43 -0.04 -5.54 -3.53
N VAL A 44 1.26 -5.33 -3.69
CA VAL A 44 2.29 -6.36 -3.44
C VAL A 44 2.27 -6.82 -1.98
N VAL A 45 2.24 -5.89 -1.02
CA VAL A 45 2.13 -6.20 0.42
C VAL A 45 0.89 -7.05 0.71
N ASN A 46 -0.26 -6.69 0.15
CA ASN A 46 -1.50 -7.46 0.33
C ASN A 46 -1.37 -8.87 -0.24
N GLY A 47 -0.75 -9.02 -1.41
CA GLY A 47 -0.50 -10.32 -2.03
C GLY A 47 0.42 -11.22 -1.21
N LEU A 48 1.55 -10.66 -0.76
CA LEU A 48 2.52 -11.37 0.09
C LEU A 48 1.93 -11.81 1.42
N LEU A 49 1.23 -10.92 2.13
CA LEU A 49 0.61 -11.23 3.42
C LEU A 49 -0.54 -12.22 3.30
N ALA A 50 -1.31 -12.15 2.20
CA ALA A 50 -2.36 -13.14 1.94
C ALA A 50 -1.80 -14.55 1.71
N ALA A 51 -0.58 -14.67 1.17
CA ALA A 51 0.08 -15.94 0.91
C ALA A 51 0.88 -16.49 2.10
N ALA A 52 1.37 -15.64 3.01
CA ALA A 52 2.29 -16.03 4.08
C ALA A 52 1.65 -16.74 5.29
N GLY A 53 0.33 -16.65 5.46
CA GLY A 53 -0.35 -17.22 6.63
C GLY A 53 0.05 -16.49 7.93
N GLU A 54 0.57 -17.23 8.91
CA GLU A 54 1.02 -16.69 10.21
C GLU A 54 2.53 -16.39 10.26
N GLY A 55 3.27 -16.70 9.19
CA GLY A 55 4.72 -16.50 9.12
C GLY A 55 5.12 -15.17 8.44
N PRO A 56 6.43 -14.86 8.44
CA PRO A 56 6.96 -13.74 7.67
C PRO A 56 6.77 -13.97 6.16
N THR A 57 6.59 -12.89 5.40
CA THR A 57 6.51 -12.94 3.94
C THR A 57 7.88 -13.13 3.30
N LEU A 58 7.91 -13.34 1.97
CA LEU A 58 9.12 -13.03 1.21
C LEU A 58 9.55 -11.57 1.44
N PRO A 59 10.85 -11.28 1.45
CA PRO A 59 11.38 -9.93 1.43
C PRO A 59 10.79 -9.08 0.30
N LEU A 60 10.42 -7.84 0.63
CA LEU A 60 9.96 -6.84 -0.32
C LEU A 60 11.05 -5.80 -0.57
N GLY A 61 11.53 -5.71 -1.81
CA GLY A 61 12.30 -4.57 -2.31
C GLY A 61 11.39 -3.53 -2.97
N ILE A 62 11.81 -2.26 -3.03
CA ILE A 62 11.02 -1.19 -3.66
C ILE A 62 11.89 -0.36 -4.58
N LEU A 63 11.42 -0.15 -5.81
CA LEU A 63 11.94 0.85 -6.74
C LEU A 63 10.90 1.98 -6.83
N PRO A 64 11.16 3.15 -6.24
CA PRO A 64 10.17 4.21 -6.06
C PRO A 64 9.94 5.00 -7.37
N LEU A 65 9.08 4.46 -8.24
CA LEU A 65 8.71 5.06 -9.53
C LEU A 65 7.45 5.94 -9.47
N GLY A 66 6.77 5.98 -8.32
CA GLY A 66 5.59 6.81 -8.11
C GLY A 66 5.90 8.28 -7.81
N THR A 67 4.85 9.07 -7.60
CA THR A 67 4.95 10.49 -7.24
C THR A 67 5.03 10.73 -5.72
N GLY A 68 4.32 9.94 -4.91
CA GLY A 68 4.28 10.00 -3.44
C GLY A 68 5.42 9.22 -2.79
N ASN A 69 5.42 7.89 -2.96
CA ASN A 69 6.43 6.95 -2.46
C ASN A 69 6.62 7.02 -0.93
N ASP A 70 5.55 7.33 -0.21
CA ASP A 70 5.55 7.55 1.24
C ASP A 70 6.09 6.32 1.99
N PHE A 71 5.71 5.11 1.56
CA PHE A 71 6.19 3.90 2.22
C PHE A 71 7.68 3.65 1.98
N ALA A 72 8.18 3.96 0.77
CA ALA A 72 9.61 3.84 0.47
C ALA A 72 10.43 4.83 1.32
N GLU A 73 9.93 6.05 1.47
CA GLU A 73 10.54 7.09 2.29
C GLU A 73 10.57 6.70 3.78
N MET A 74 9.44 6.22 4.32
CA MET A 74 9.35 5.67 5.68
C MET A 74 10.29 4.48 5.89
N ALA A 75 10.46 3.63 4.87
CA ALA A 75 11.35 2.48 4.91
C ALA A 75 12.84 2.85 4.79
N GLY A 76 13.18 4.12 4.55
CA GLY A 76 14.54 4.61 4.36
C GLY A 76 15.13 4.31 2.98
N ILE A 77 14.28 4.02 1.99
CA ILE A 77 14.69 3.70 0.63
C ILE A 77 14.92 5.00 -0.15
N PRO A 78 16.09 5.19 -0.79
CA PRO A 78 16.39 6.38 -1.58
C PRO A 78 15.42 6.58 -2.74
N ARG A 79 15.06 7.83 -3.05
CA ARG A 79 14.27 8.17 -4.26
C ARG A 79 15.02 7.96 -5.57
N ASP A 80 16.35 8.05 -5.53
CA ASP A 80 17.19 7.77 -6.68
C ASP A 80 17.17 6.27 -7.02
N LEU A 81 16.85 5.95 -8.28
CA LEU A 81 16.61 4.56 -8.69
C LEU A 81 17.86 3.69 -8.65
N GLU A 82 19.03 4.24 -8.97
CA GLU A 82 20.29 3.48 -8.90
C GLU A 82 20.61 3.12 -7.45
N ARG A 83 20.43 4.08 -6.53
CA ARG A 83 20.59 3.83 -5.09
C ARG A 83 19.54 2.87 -4.53
N ALA A 84 18.28 2.98 -4.95
CA ALA A 84 17.23 2.04 -4.55
C ALA A 84 17.54 0.62 -5.04
N ALA A 85 17.99 0.47 -6.28
CA ALA A 85 18.42 -0.81 -6.84
C ALA A 85 19.64 -1.38 -6.09
N ALA A 86 20.59 -0.53 -5.66
CA ALA A 86 21.71 -0.96 -4.84
C ALA A 86 21.26 -1.48 -3.45
N VAL A 87 20.25 -0.84 -2.83
CA VAL A 87 19.65 -1.32 -1.57
C VAL A 87 19.02 -2.70 -1.76
N VAL A 88 18.25 -2.89 -2.83
CA VAL A 88 17.65 -4.19 -3.17
C VAL A 88 18.74 -5.25 -3.39
N ALA A 89 19.77 -4.91 -4.18
CA ALA A 89 20.88 -5.82 -4.48
C ALA A 89 21.72 -6.19 -3.25
N ALA A 90 21.80 -5.31 -2.25
CA ALA A 90 22.50 -5.59 -1.00
C ALA A 90 21.79 -6.65 -0.13
N GLY A 91 20.48 -6.88 -0.35
CA GLY A 91 19.74 -7.98 0.28
C GLY A 91 19.61 -7.89 1.80
N CYS A 92 19.89 -6.73 2.41
CA CYS A 92 19.76 -6.53 3.85
C CYS A 92 18.29 -6.33 4.22
N THR A 93 17.70 -7.31 4.90
CA THR A 93 16.27 -7.31 5.24
C THR A 93 16.02 -7.02 6.72
N ARG A 94 14.83 -6.53 7.04
CA ARG A 94 14.32 -6.38 8.41
C ARG A 94 12.83 -6.69 8.43
N LEU A 95 12.34 -7.12 9.59
CA LEU A 95 10.90 -7.29 9.80
C LEU A 95 10.22 -5.92 9.92
N VAL A 96 9.00 -5.85 9.37
CA VAL A 96 8.12 -4.69 9.43
C VAL A 96 6.73 -5.20 9.77
N ASP A 97 6.12 -4.60 10.78
CA ASP A 97 4.75 -4.94 11.16
C ASP A 97 3.76 -4.50 10.07
N ALA A 98 2.69 -5.27 9.91
CA ALA A 98 1.58 -4.92 9.04
C ALA A 98 0.27 -5.04 9.81
N GLY A 99 -0.63 -4.09 9.58
CA GLY A 99 -1.99 -4.15 10.09
C GLY A 99 -2.88 -5.00 9.20
N ARG A 100 -3.84 -5.69 9.82
CA ARG A 100 -4.92 -6.43 9.15
C ARG A 100 -6.25 -5.80 9.51
N VAL A 101 -7.06 -5.50 8.50
CA VAL A 101 -8.41 -4.96 8.67
C VAL A 101 -9.42 -5.86 7.97
N THR A 102 -10.49 -6.19 8.68
CA THR A 102 -11.63 -6.93 8.12
C THR A 102 -12.86 -6.03 8.20
N TYR A 103 -13.56 -5.85 7.08
CA TYR A 103 -14.75 -5.00 7.02
C TYR A 103 -15.80 -5.58 6.08
N THR A 104 -17.07 -5.25 6.33
CA THR A 104 -18.20 -5.68 5.50
C THR A 104 -18.45 -4.67 4.39
N GLN A 105 -18.43 -5.13 3.13
CA GLN A 105 -18.75 -4.28 1.98
C GLN A 105 -20.27 -4.11 1.83
N SER A 106 -20.69 -3.16 0.97
CA SER A 106 -22.12 -2.85 0.74
C SER A 106 -22.98 -4.03 0.26
N GLY A 107 -22.37 -5.14 -0.16
CA GLY A 107 -23.05 -6.40 -0.51
C GLY A 107 -23.12 -7.44 0.62
N GLY A 108 -22.68 -7.12 1.84
CA GLY A 108 -22.73 -8.02 3.00
C GLY A 108 -21.54 -8.98 3.12
N SER A 109 -20.66 -9.07 2.11
CA SER A 109 -19.46 -9.88 2.17
C SER A 109 -18.37 -9.23 3.04
N ALA A 110 -17.77 -10.03 3.92
CA ALA A 110 -16.57 -9.64 4.66
C ALA A 110 -15.36 -9.64 3.74
N VAL A 111 -14.52 -8.60 3.85
CA VAL A 111 -13.28 -8.45 3.09
C VAL A 111 -12.15 -8.12 4.03
N THR A 112 -11.06 -8.86 3.88
CA THR A 112 -9.81 -8.62 4.61
C THR A 112 -8.82 -7.88 3.70
N ARG A 113 -8.15 -6.88 4.27
CA ARG A 113 -7.05 -6.12 3.66
C ARG A 113 -5.93 -5.93 4.66
N TYR A 114 -4.74 -5.70 4.12
CA TYR A 114 -3.54 -5.40 4.89
C TYR A 114 -3.03 -4.01 4.58
N PHE A 115 -2.36 -3.39 5.53
CA PHE A 115 -1.68 -2.10 5.36
C PHE A 115 -0.35 -2.10 6.11
N ALA A 116 0.67 -1.52 5.48
CA ALA A 116 2.00 -1.38 6.09
C ALA A 116 2.32 0.08 6.48
N ASN A 117 1.43 1.03 6.17
CA ASN A 117 1.63 2.45 6.49
C ASN A 117 0.48 2.98 7.37
N ASN A 118 -0.69 3.23 6.77
CA ASN A 118 -1.82 3.81 7.48
C ASN A 118 -3.14 3.12 7.12
N CYS A 119 -4.09 3.14 8.05
CA CYS A 119 -5.48 2.79 7.84
C CYS A 119 -6.36 3.86 8.46
N ALA A 120 -7.22 4.47 7.64
CA ALA A 120 -8.07 5.57 8.07
C ALA A 120 -9.54 5.30 7.78
N VAL A 121 -10.40 5.76 8.69
CA VAL A 121 -11.86 5.65 8.59
C VAL A 121 -12.47 7.06 8.71
N ALA A 122 -13.62 7.26 8.08
CA ALA A 122 -14.37 8.52 8.06
C ALA A 122 -13.69 9.64 7.27
N MET A 123 -13.07 10.61 7.95
CA MET A 123 -12.74 11.92 7.37
C MET A 123 -11.66 11.86 6.29
N GLU A 124 -10.57 11.16 6.55
CA GLU A 124 -9.43 11.08 5.63
C GLU A 124 -9.82 10.40 4.29
N PRO A 125 -10.53 9.24 4.28
CA PRO A 125 -11.06 8.68 3.04
C PRO A 125 -12.01 9.61 2.28
N LEU A 126 -12.87 10.38 2.99
CA LEU A 126 -13.78 11.33 2.35
C LEU A 126 -13.02 12.45 1.63
N VAL A 127 -11.97 13.00 2.25
CA VAL A 127 -11.13 14.03 1.63
C VAL A 127 -10.40 13.47 0.40
N THR A 128 -9.84 12.26 0.49
CA THR A 128 -9.18 11.59 -0.64
C THR A 128 -10.14 11.35 -1.81
N ILE A 129 -11.36 10.86 -1.53
CA ILE A 129 -12.40 10.67 -2.56
C ILE A 129 -12.80 12.02 -3.18
N GLU A 130 -13.01 13.07 -2.39
CA GLU A 130 -13.35 14.38 -2.97
C GLU A 130 -12.18 14.98 -3.75
N ASN A 131 -10.92 14.74 -3.34
CA ASN A 131 -9.73 15.20 -4.05
C ASN A 131 -9.65 14.62 -5.47
N THR A 132 -9.93 13.31 -5.64
CA THR A 132 -9.98 12.68 -6.97
C THR A 132 -11.11 13.22 -7.86
N ARG A 133 -12.21 13.71 -7.27
CA ARG A 133 -13.34 14.32 -7.99
C ARG A 133 -13.06 15.76 -8.44
N VAL A 134 -12.16 16.48 -7.77
CA VAL A 134 -11.80 17.85 -8.12
C VAL A 134 -10.80 17.83 -9.27
N ARG A 135 -11.26 17.78 -10.53
CA ARG A 135 -10.39 17.71 -11.72
C ARG A 135 -9.92 19.07 -12.25
N TRP A 136 -10.52 20.18 -11.78
CA TRP A 136 -10.39 21.52 -12.36
C TRP A 136 -9.37 22.44 -11.66
N VAL A 137 -8.73 21.98 -10.58
CA VAL A 137 -7.66 22.70 -9.86
C VAL A 137 -6.53 21.74 -9.53
N SER A 138 -5.29 22.22 -9.49
CA SER A 138 -4.08 21.46 -9.16
C SER A 138 -3.39 21.99 -7.90
N GLY A 139 -2.43 21.23 -7.37
CA GLY A 139 -1.61 21.62 -6.21
C GLY A 139 -2.40 21.81 -4.91
N ASN A 140 -1.88 22.64 -4.01
CA ASN A 140 -2.43 22.86 -2.65
C ASN A 140 -3.89 23.36 -2.66
N ALA A 141 -4.28 24.13 -3.69
CA ALA A 141 -5.66 24.63 -3.82
C ALA A 141 -6.69 23.49 -3.98
N ARG A 142 -6.29 22.38 -4.63
CA ARG A 142 -7.13 21.19 -4.79
C ARG A 142 -7.50 20.58 -3.45
N TYR A 143 -6.51 20.47 -2.55
CA TYR A 143 -6.69 19.94 -1.20
C TYR A 143 -7.62 20.82 -0.36
N VAL A 144 -7.48 22.15 -0.44
CA VAL A 144 -8.38 23.08 0.26
C VAL A 144 -9.82 22.92 -0.22
N VAL A 145 -10.04 22.82 -1.54
CA VAL A 145 -11.39 22.60 -2.12
C VAL A 145 -11.94 21.23 -1.72
N ALA A 146 -11.14 20.18 -1.76
CA ALA A 146 -11.53 18.83 -1.35
C ALA A 146 -11.95 18.79 0.12
N LEU A 147 -11.17 19.44 1.00
CA LEU A 147 -11.47 19.58 2.42
C LEU A 147 -12.81 20.30 2.64
N LEU A 148 -13.04 21.45 2.00
CA LEU A 148 -14.30 22.19 2.14
C LEU A 148 -15.53 21.40 1.65
N ARG A 149 -15.39 20.59 0.60
CA ARG A 149 -16.46 19.70 0.11
C ARG A 149 -16.71 18.53 1.06
N ALA A 150 -15.64 17.93 1.60
CA ALA A 150 -15.75 16.87 2.59
C ALA A 150 -16.45 17.37 3.86
N LEU A 151 -16.06 18.56 4.35
CA LEU A 151 -16.70 19.21 5.50
C LEU A 151 -18.20 19.47 5.29
N ARG A 152 -18.63 19.85 4.08
CA ARG A 152 -20.06 20.02 3.77
C ARG A 152 -20.85 18.71 3.73
N LYS A 153 -20.18 17.58 3.46
CA LYS A 153 -20.80 16.24 3.39
C LYS A 153 -20.71 15.47 4.71
N LEU A 154 -20.05 16.04 5.72
CA LEU A 154 -20.01 15.47 7.06
C LEU A 154 -21.42 15.38 7.64
N LYS A 155 -21.99 14.18 7.58
CA LYS A 155 -23.02 13.79 8.54
C LYS A 155 -22.33 13.38 9.83
N ALA A 156 -22.99 13.54 10.98
CA ALA A 156 -22.48 12.99 12.23
C ALA A 156 -22.45 11.46 12.13
N TRP A 157 -21.28 10.86 12.31
CA TRP A 157 -21.13 9.40 12.30
C TRP A 157 -21.11 8.92 13.75
N ARG A 158 -21.87 7.87 14.04
CA ARG A 158 -21.74 7.16 15.33
C ARG A 158 -20.71 6.05 15.13
N MET A 159 -19.60 6.16 15.83
CA MET A 159 -18.56 5.13 15.86
C MET A 159 -18.49 4.55 17.27
N ARG A 160 -18.42 3.22 17.37
CA ARG A 160 -18.04 2.51 18.58
C ARG A 160 -16.68 1.89 18.32
N ILE A 161 -15.71 2.17 19.18
CA ILE A 161 -14.37 1.58 19.12
C ILE A 161 -14.27 0.67 20.33
N SER A 162 -13.74 -0.53 20.14
CA SER A 162 -13.33 -1.43 21.21
C SER A 162 -11.94 -1.98 20.94
N TRP A 163 -11.16 -2.17 21.99
CA TRP A 163 -9.84 -2.80 21.96
C TRP A 163 -9.72 -3.81 23.10
N ASP A 164 -8.74 -4.70 23.00
CA ASP A 164 -8.63 -5.91 23.82
C ASP A 164 -8.51 -5.62 25.34
N ASP A 165 -8.06 -4.41 25.72
CA ASP A 165 -7.91 -3.95 27.11
C ASP A 165 -9.01 -2.97 27.60
N GLY A 166 -10.13 -2.82 26.86
CA GLY A 166 -11.38 -2.29 27.39
C GLY A 166 -11.76 -0.85 27.02
N GLY A 167 -12.84 -0.74 26.23
CA GLY A 167 -13.65 0.45 25.94
C GLY A 167 -14.75 0.13 24.95
#